data_AF-A0A7C5KVH2-F1
#
_entry.id   AF-A0A7C5KVH2-F1
#
_cell.length_a   1.000
_cell.length_b   1.000
_cell.length_c   1.000
_cell.angle_alpha   90.00
_cell.angle_beta   90.00
_cell.angle_gamma   90.00
#
_symmetry.space_group_name_H-M   'P 1'
#
loop_
_entity.id
_entity.type
_entity.pdbx_description
1 polymer ?
#
loop_
_entity_poly.entity_id
_entity_poly.type
_entity_poly.pdbx_seq_one_letter_code
_entity_poly.pdbx_strand_id
1 'polypeptide(L)'
;MVLVDETAGFGEIDKHATIVHRASPRLFVVRVEPAVRARLAKLPGVVAVTDRAFTSDVSERLDEAEALFAAAFAARGTSRRRASDGLEWDATGFDPPSPETSSDAAPQGVPDAETDIKDRRNER
;
A
#
# COMPACT_ATOMS: atom_id res chain seq x y z
N MET A 1 6.02 -9.52 -7.95
CA MET A 1 6.12 -8.23 -8.66
C MET A 1 6.34 -8.52 -10.14
N VAL A 2 5.64 -7.79 -11.00
CA VAL A 2 5.67 -7.94 -12.46
C VAL A 2 5.84 -6.57 -13.09
N LEU A 3 6.81 -6.44 -13.98
CA LEU A 3 7.01 -5.27 -14.83
C LEU A 3 6.56 -5.62 -16.24
N VAL A 4 5.80 -4.74 -16.86
CA VAL A 4 5.39 -4.84 -18.27
C VAL A 4 5.96 -3.70 -19.10
N ASP A 5 5.97 -3.92 -20.41
CA ASP A 5 6.30 -2.90 -21.39
C ASP A 5 5.16 -1.88 -21.52
N GLU A 6 5.46 -0.69 -22.03
CA GLU A 6 4.51 0.42 -22.19
C GLU A 6 3.33 0.08 -23.11
N THR A 7 3.56 -0.85 -24.03
CA THR A 7 2.57 -1.32 -25.00
C THR A 7 1.70 -2.45 -24.48
N ALA A 8 2.07 -3.05 -23.34
CA ALA A 8 1.44 -4.24 -22.80
C ALA A 8 0.30 -3.88 -21.84
N GLY A 9 -0.93 -4.13 -22.28
CA GLY A 9 -2.12 -3.92 -21.47
C GLY A 9 -2.23 -4.87 -20.28
N PHE A 10 -2.76 -4.36 -19.16
CA PHE A 10 -2.97 -5.10 -17.91
C PHE A 10 -3.83 -6.37 -18.06
N GLY A 11 -4.71 -6.40 -19.06
CA GLY A 11 -5.78 -7.39 -19.18
C GLY A 11 -5.32 -8.83 -19.39
N GLU A 12 -4.08 -9.05 -19.83
CA GLU A 12 -3.55 -10.42 -19.97
C GLU A 12 -3.01 -10.97 -18.65
N ILE A 13 -2.47 -10.11 -17.77
CA ILE A 13 -1.96 -10.54 -16.45
C ILE A 13 -3.11 -10.96 -15.54
N ASP A 14 -4.22 -10.22 -15.57
CA ASP A 14 -5.36 -10.45 -14.66
C ASP A 14 -6.08 -11.79 -14.91
N LYS A 15 -5.90 -12.37 -16.11
CA LYS A 15 -6.39 -13.73 -16.44
C LYS A 15 -5.57 -14.83 -15.77
N HIS A 16 -4.35 -14.52 -15.34
CA HIS A 16 -3.37 -15.49 -14.84
C HIS A 16 -2.98 -15.27 -13.38
N ALA A 17 -3.23 -14.08 -12.83
CA ALA A 17 -2.88 -13.75 -11.47
C ALA A 17 -3.83 -12.69 -10.92
N THR A 18 -4.01 -12.69 -9.60
CA THR A 18 -4.76 -11.63 -8.92
C THR A 18 -3.85 -10.44 -8.68
N ILE A 19 -4.20 -9.28 -9.22
CA ILE A 19 -3.46 -8.04 -8.93
C ILE A 19 -3.81 -7.58 -7.52
N VAL A 20 -2.80 -7.47 -6.67
CA VAL A 20 -2.93 -7.01 -5.28
C VAL A 20 -2.71 -5.52 -5.19
N HIS A 21 -1.75 -5.01 -5.98
CA HIS A 21 -1.41 -3.59 -5.98
C HIS A 21 -0.87 -3.16 -7.33
N ARG A 22 -1.22 -1.94 -7.74
CA ARG A 22 -0.69 -1.29 -8.95
C ARG A 22 0.13 -0.08 -8.50
N ALA A 23 1.43 -0.16 -8.70
CA ALA A 23 2.36 0.91 -8.32
C ALA A 23 2.46 1.96 -9.42
N SER A 24 2.49 1.53 -10.69
CA SER A 24 2.53 2.38 -11.87
C SER A 24 1.68 1.76 -13.00
N PRO A 25 1.54 2.43 -14.16
CA PRO A 25 0.94 1.82 -15.33
C PRO A 25 1.61 0.52 -15.77
N ARG A 26 2.92 0.36 -15.51
CA ARG A 26 3.77 -0.77 -15.95
C ARG A 26 4.16 -1.72 -14.81
N LEU A 27 4.03 -1.32 -13.55
CA LEU A 27 4.52 -2.08 -12.39
C LEU A 27 3.38 -2.57 -11.49
N PHE A 28 3.34 -3.89 -11.28
CA PHE A 28 2.28 -4.58 -10.56
C PHE A 28 2.81 -5.51 -9.47
N VAL A 29 2.10 -5.57 -8.35
CA VAL A 29 2.23 -6.65 -7.36
C VAL A 29 1.07 -7.60 -7.58
N VAL A 30 1.40 -8.84 -7.91
CA VAL A 30 0.42 -9.90 -8.16
C VAL A 30 0.57 -11.02 -7.15
N ARG A 31 -0.56 -11.64 -6.80
CA ARG A 31 -0.63 -12.91 -6.10
C ARG A 31 -0.85 -14.00 -7.13
N VAL A 32 0.02 -15.00 -7.12
CA VAL A 32 0.05 -16.06 -8.13
C VAL A 32 0.60 -17.33 -7.50
N GLU A 33 0.12 -18.49 -7.96
CA GLU A 33 0.70 -19.77 -7.57
C GLU A 33 2.10 -19.96 -8.17
N PRO A 34 3.02 -20.67 -7.49
CA PRO A 34 4.38 -20.88 -7.98
C PRO A 34 4.44 -21.46 -9.40
N ALA A 35 3.51 -22.38 -9.74
CA ALA A 35 3.42 -22.99 -11.07
C ALA A 35 3.09 -21.97 -12.18
N VAL A 36 2.34 -20.92 -11.85
CA VAL A 36 1.88 -19.91 -12.82
C VAL A 36 2.90 -18.78 -13.00
N ARG A 37 3.81 -18.57 -12.04
CA ARG A 37 4.89 -17.56 -12.13
C ARG A 37 5.73 -17.70 -13.41
N ALA A 38 6.13 -18.93 -13.76
CA ALA A 38 6.93 -19.19 -14.96
C ALA A 38 6.15 -18.93 -16.26
N ARG A 39 4.81 -19.05 -16.22
CA ARG A 39 3.94 -18.72 -17.35
C ARG A 39 3.79 -17.22 -17.53
N LEU A 40 3.63 -16.47 -16.43
CA LEU A 40 3.58 -15.00 -16.46
C LEU A 40 4.81 -14.40 -17.15
N ALA A 41 6.00 -14.92 -16.85
CA ALA A 41 7.25 -14.44 -17.45
C ALA A 41 7.35 -14.66 -18.97
N LYS A 42 6.48 -15.51 -19.54
CA LYS A 42 6.43 -15.81 -20.97
C LYS A 42 5.30 -15.07 -21.69
N LEU A 43 4.49 -14.28 -20.96
CA LEU A 43 3.41 -13.55 -21.58
C LEU A 43 3.95 -12.40 -22.44
N PRO A 44 3.34 -12.14 -23.60
CA PRO A 44 3.69 -11.00 -24.42
C PRO A 44 3.64 -9.70 -23.61
N GLY A 45 4.70 -8.90 -23.71
CA GLY A 45 4.78 -7.61 -23.03
C GLY A 45 5.18 -7.66 -21.55
N VAL A 46 5.35 -8.85 -20.95
CA VAL A 46 5.97 -8.96 -19.62
C VAL A 46 7.48 -8.84 -19.79
N VAL A 47 8.07 -7.84 -19.12
CA VAL A 47 9.51 -7.59 -19.14
C VAL A 47 10.21 -8.41 -18.06
N ALA A 48 9.62 -8.47 -16.86
CA ALA A 48 10.23 -9.18 -15.73
C ALA A 48 9.20 -9.62 -14.68
N VAL A 49 9.49 -10.75 -14.02
CA VAL A 49 8.72 -11.28 -12.89
C VAL A 49 9.67 -11.64 -11.75
N THR A 50 9.52 -10.99 -10.60
CA THR A 50 10.36 -11.22 -9.42
C THR A 50 9.54 -11.25 -8.13
N ASP A 51 9.99 -12.03 -7.16
CA ASP A 51 9.53 -12.05 -5.77
C ASP A 51 10.44 -11.24 -4.84
N ARG A 52 11.58 -10.75 -5.35
CA ARG A 52 12.56 -9.94 -4.64
C ARG A 52 12.84 -8.65 -5.41
N ALA A 53 14.10 -8.24 -5.50
CA ALA A 53 14.54 -7.15 -6.34
C ALA A 53 14.56 -7.56 -7.82
N PHE A 54 14.51 -6.56 -8.70
CA PHE A 54 14.83 -6.73 -10.11
C PHE A 54 16.35 -6.84 -10.31
N THR A 55 16.76 -7.45 -11.42
CA THR A 55 18.15 -7.47 -11.87
C THR A 55 18.56 -6.06 -12.35
N SER A 56 19.86 -5.79 -12.46
CA SER A 56 20.37 -4.46 -12.82
C SER A 56 19.86 -3.98 -14.18
N ASP A 57 19.83 -4.86 -15.17
CA ASP A 57 19.32 -4.61 -16.53
C ASP A 57 17.84 -4.21 -16.55
N VAL A 58 17.02 -4.79 -15.68
CA VAL A 58 15.60 -4.41 -15.55
C VAL A 58 15.46 -3.13 -14.74
N SER A 59 16.31 -2.93 -13.73
CA SER A 59 16.26 -1.77 -12.85
C SER A 59 16.59 -0.46 -13.59
N GLU A 60 17.48 -0.52 -14.58
CA GLU A 60 17.81 0.60 -15.47
C GLU A 60 16.64 1.03 -16.38
N ARG A 61 15.61 0.20 -16.52
CA ARG A 61 14.41 0.47 -17.34
C ARG A 61 13.23 1.01 -16.53
N LEU A 62 13.39 1.11 -15.21
CA LEU A 62 12.39 1.67 -14.31
C LEU A 62 12.52 3.19 -14.30
N ASP A 63 11.39 3.88 -14.22
CA ASP A 63 11.42 5.29 -13.82
C ASP A 63 11.75 5.45 -12.32
N GLU A 64 11.92 6.69 -11.87
CA GLU A 64 12.28 6.99 -10.49
C GLU A 64 11.27 6.46 -9.45
N ALA A 65 9.96 6.58 -9.75
CA ALA A 65 8.90 6.15 -8.85
C ALA A 65 8.81 4.62 -8.79
N GLU A 66 8.95 3.96 -9.93
CA GLU A 66 9.01 2.51 -10.06
C GLU A 66 10.21 1.91 -9.34
N ALA A 67 11.39 2.52 -9.51
CA ALA A 67 12.62 2.11 -8.83
C ALA A 67 12.48 2.22 -7.31
N LEU A 68 11.93 3.35 -6.83
CA LEU A 68 11.68 3.57 -5.40
C LEU A 68 10.70 2.52 -4.84
N PHE A 69 9.61 2.26 -5.55
CA PHE A 69 8.64 1.25 -5.14
C PHE A 69 9.25 -0.15 -5.11
N ALA A 70 9.97 -0.55 -6.16
CA ALA A 70 10.59 -1.86 -6.26
C ALA A 70 11.61 -2.08 -5.12
N ALA A 71 12.41 -1.06 -4.81
CA ALA A 71 13.36 -1.10 -3.71
C ALA A 71 12.66 -1.24 -2.34
N ALA A 72 11.63 -0.44 -2.08
CA ALA A 72 10.87 -0.50 -0.84
C ALA A 72 10.15 -1.85 -0.67
N PHE A 73 9.58 -2.38 -1.76
CA PHE A 73 8.92 -3.69 -1.77
C PHE A 73 9.91 -4.81 -1.46
N ALA A 74 11.10 -4.80 -2.06
CA ALA A 74 12.14 -5.78 -1.78
C ALA A 74 12.65 -5.70 -0.32
N ALA A 75 12.76 -4.49 0.23
CA ALA A 75 13.19 -4.27 1.61
C ALA A 75 12.14 -4.68 2.66
N ARG A 76 10.86 -4.81 2.30
CA ARG A 76 9.79 -5.19 3.24
C ARG A 76 10.04 -6.53 3.96
N GLY A 77 10.75 -7.45 3.32
CA GLY A 77 11.06 -8.77 3.88
C GLY A 77 12.24 -8.79 4.87
N THR A 78 12.97 -7.68 5.02
CA THR A 78 14.09 -7.62 5.95
C THR A 78 13.61 -7.18 7.33
N SER A 79 14.04 -7.89 8.37
CA SER A 79 13.76 -7.53 9.76
C SER A 79 14.26 -6.10 10.01
N ARG A 80 13.35 -5.13 10.18
CA ARG A 80 13.68 -3.83 10.75
C ARG A 80 14.02 -4.03 12.22
N ARG A 81 15.28 -4.38 12.50
CA ARG A 81 15.88 -4.03 13.79
C ARG A 81 16.01 -2.51 13.78
N ARG A 82 15.10 -1.84 14.49
CA ARG A 82 15.36 -0.45 14.87
C ARG A 82 16.57 -0.52 15.80
N ALA A 83 17.63 0.21 15.46
CA ALA A 83 18.62 0.55 16.47
C ALA A 83 17.85 1.37 17.52
N SER A 84 17.95 0.99 18.79
CA SER A 84 17.58 1.90 19.87
C SER A 84 18.45 3.14 19.71
N ASP A 85 17.86 4.33 19.70
CA ASP A 85 18.61 5.58 19.60
C ASP A 85 19.34 5.90 20.94
N GLY A 86 19.21 5.01 21.93
CA GLY A 86 19.82 5.17 23.25
C GLY A 86 19.16 6.29 24.04
N LEU A 87 17.93 6.64 23.66
CA LEU A 87 17.15 7.68 24.32
C LEU A 87 16.58 7.09 25.62
N GLU A 88 16.20 7.94 26.57
CA GLU A 88 15.72 7.48 27.88
C GLU A 88 14.49 6.55 27.79
N TRP A 89 13.69 6.70 26.73
CA TRP A 89 12.54 5.83 26.43
C TRP A 89 12.91 4.47 25.83
N ASP A 90 14.19 4.24 25.52
CA ASP A 90 14.76 2.94 25.11
C ASP A 90 15.32 2.13 26.31
N ALA A 91 15.33 2.68 27.52
CA ALA A 91 15.90 2.04 28.69
C ALA A 91 15.06 0.84 29.17
N THR A 92 15.72 -0.26 29.56
CA THR A 92 15.06 -1.41 30.20
C THR A 92 14.36 -0.97 31.48
N GLY A 93 13.02 -1.02 31.51
CA GLY A 93 12.20 -0.58 32.65
C GLY A 93 11.53 0.78 32.46
N PHE A 94 11.70 1.44 31.29
CA PHE A 94 10.87 2.57 30.92
C PHE A 94 9.44 2.08 30.65
N ASP A 95 8.50 2.52 31.50
CA ASP A 95 7.07 2.32 31.28
C ASP A 95 6.52 3.59 30.62
N PRO A 96 6.06 3.54 29.36
CA PRO A 96 5.48 4.72 28.74
C PRO A 96 4.31 5.22 29.59
N PRO A 97 4.07 6.55 29.66
CA PRO A 97 2.89 7.05 30.34
C PRO A 97 1.68 6.33 29.77
N SER A 98 0.91 5.69 30.65
CA SER A 98 -0.35 5.07 30.25
C SER A 98 -1.12 6.12 29.46
N PRO A 99 -1.65 5.79 28.25
CA PRO A 99 -2.52 6.72 27.58
C PRO A 99 -3.62 7.02 28.59
N GLU A 100 -3.69 8.27 29.04
CA GLU A 100 -4.82 8.77 29.80
C GLU A 100 -6.02 8.24 29.00
N THR A 101 -6.82 7.36 29.60
CA THR A 101 -8.13 7.07 29.05
C THR A 101 -8.69 8.43 28.70
N SER A 102 -8.91 8.68 27.41
CA SER A 102 -9.58 9.89 26.95
C SER A 102 -11.00 9.81 27.47
N SER A 103 -11.15 10.11 28.76
CA SER A 103 -12.39 10.35 29.45
C SER A 103 -12.67 11.83 29.26
N ASP A 104 -12.79 12.23 28.00
CA ASP A 104 -13.68 13.31 27.59
C ASP A 104 -14.76 12.71 26.69
N ALA A 105 -15.33 11.60 27.15
CA ALA A 105 -16.66 11.15 26.78
C ALA A 105 -17.60 11.52 27.92
N ALA A 106 -17.83 12.82 28.13
CA ALA A 106 -19.09 13.27 28.69
C ALA A 106 -20.03 13.54 27.50
N PRO A 107 -21.17 12.84 27.36
CA PRO A 107 -22.24 13.33 26.51
C PRO A 107 -22.82 14.57 27.19
N GLN A 108 -22.33 15.75 26.81
CA GLN A 108 -23.09 16.98 27.05
C GLN A 108 -24.37 16.85 26.25
N GLY A 109 -25.48 16.65 26.96
CA GLY A 109 -26.80 16.42 26.39
C GLY A 109 -27.11 17.41 25.29
N VAL A 110 -27.55 16.88 24.15
CA VAL A 110 -28.26 17.65 23.14
C VAL A 110 -29.57 18.09 23.79
N PRO A 111 -29.83 19.38 24.05
CA PRO A 111 -31.19 19.79 24.32
C PRO A 111 -31.99 19.55 23.05
N ASP A 112 -33.11 18.85 23.19
CA ASP A 112 -34.12 18.65 22.15
C ASP A 112 -34.43 19.98 21.46
N ALA A 113 -33.87 20.18 20.27
CA ALA A 113 -34.31 21.20 19.34
C ALA A 113 -35.16 20.51 18.26
N GLU A 114 -36.27 19.93 18.72
CA GLU A 114 -37.45 19.78 17.89
C GLU A 114 -38.01 21.19 17.66
N THR A 115 -37.61 21.81 16.55
CA THR A 115 -38.41 22.88 15.93
C THR A 115 -38.11 22.95 14.43
N ASP A 116 -38.98 22.26 13.70
CA ASP A 116 -39.75 22.86 12.61
C ASP A 116 -38.98 23.38 11.37
N ILE A 117 -38.54 22.43 10.52
CA ILE A 117 -38.24 22.71 9.10
C ILE A 117 -39.48 22.34 8.27
N LYS A 118 -40.54 23.13 8.41
CA LYS A 118 -41.65 23.20 7.45
C LYS A 118 -42.16 24.63 7.35
N ASP A 119 -41.42 25.48 6.65
CA ASP A 119 -42.00 26.45 5.71
C ASP A 119 -40.92 27.39 5.17
N ARG A 120 -40.66 27.28 3.86
CA ARG A 120 -40.24 28.39 2.97
C ARG A 120 -39.95 27.88 1.56
N ARG A 121 -40.89 27.09 1.03
CA ARG A 121 -40.97 26.83 -0.41
C ARG A 121 -42.37 27.14 -0.89
N ASN A 122 -42.79 28.40 -0.76
CA ASN A 122 -43.77 29.00 -1.65
C ASN A 122 -43.87 30.51 -1.42
N GLU A 123 -43.34 31.28 -2.37
CA GLU A 123 -43.71 32.67 -2.74
C GLU A 123 -42.75 33.00 -3.90
N ARG A 124 -43.15 32.65 -5.13
CA ARG A 124 -43.75 33.54 -6.14
C ARG A 124 -42.78 34.63 -6.62
#